data_AF-A0A2D9VPZ0-F1
#
_entry.id   AF-A0A2D9VPZ0-F1
#
_cell.length_a   1.000
_cell.length_b   1.000
_cell.length_c   1.000
_cell.angle_alpha   90.00
_cell.angle_beta   90.00
_cell.angle_gamma   90.00
#
_symmetry.space_group_name_H-M   'P 1'
#
loop_
_entity.id
_entity.type
_entity.pdbx_description
1 polymer ?
#
loop_
_entity_poly.entity_id
_entity_poly.type
_entity_poly.pdbx_seq_one_letter_code
_entity_poly.pdbx_strand_id
1 'polypeptide(L)'
;MFNLLLVSTFFCFGQKEGPIVLNKLDNPEPIKKITIQKRSQTWIEGQWNVDNNNYKWVTGHWVPKRVGYHFINGLWIEKGNGWVWRDGYWETVPIKKWKLMYS
;
A
#
# COMPACT_ATOMS: atom_id res chain seq x y z
N MET A 1 17.45 -32.74 21.75
CA MET A 1 17.64 -31.54 20.90
C MET A 1 16.26 -31.11 20.43
N PHE A 2 15.71 -30.03 21.00
CA PHE A 2 14.39 -29.50 20.64
C PHE A 2 14.60 -28.52 19.49
N ASN A 3 14.27 -28.94 18.26
CA ASN A 3 14.46 -28.10 17.08
C ASN A 3 13.27 -27.14 16.98
N LEU A 4 13.47 -25.89 17.39
CA LEU A 4 12.47 -24.84 17.30
C LEU A 4 12.38 -24.40 15.83
N LEU A 5 11.42 -24.95 15.09
CA LEU A 5 11.03 -24.41 13.80
C LEU A 5 10.40 -23.03 14.07
N LEU A 6 11.20 -21.98 13.89
CA LEU A 6 10.68 -20.64 13.72
C LEU A 6 9.92 -20.64 12.40
N VAL A 7 8.64 -21.00 12.43
CA VAL A 7 7.72 -20.65 11.36
C VAL A 7 7.61 -19.14 11.44
N SER A 8 8.50 -18.43 10.74
CA SER A 8 8.26 -17.04 10.41
C SER A 8 7.03 -17.07 9.52
N THR A 9 5.86 -16.92 10.14
CA THR A 9 4.68 -16.48 9.42
C THR A 9 5.05 -15.10 8.89
N PHE A 10 5.64 -15.06 7.69
CA PHE A 10 5.41 -13.93 6.81
C PHE A 10 3.90 -13.84 6.74
N PHE A 11 3.33 -12.89 7.49
CA PHE A 11 1.96 -12.47 7.29
C PHE A 11 1.94 -11.91 5.87
N CYS A 12 1.72 -12.79 4.90
CA CYS A 12 1.27 -12.39 3.59
C CYS A 12 -0.14 -11.89 3.82
N PHE A 13 -0.27 -10.62 4.20
CA PHE A 13 -1.49 -9.89 3.88
C PHE A 13 -1.58 -9.99 2.36
N GLY A 14 -2.39 -10.93 1.88
CA GLY A 14 -2.62 -11.12 0.45
C GLY A 14 -3.07 -9.77 -0.11
N GLN A 15 -2.14 -9.08 -0.76
CA GLN A 15 -2.45 -7.81 -1.42
C GLN A 15 -3.54 -8.12 -2.43
N LYS A 16 -4.66 -7.42 -2.32
CA LYS A 16 -5.80 -7.68 -3.20
C LYS A 16 -5.43 -7.24 -4.61
N GLU A 17 -5.77 -8.10 -5.55
CA GLU A 17 -5.68 -7.83 -6.98
C GLU A 17 -7.11 -7.83 -7.53
N GLY A 18 -7.42 -6.86 -8.39
CA GLY A 18 -8.74 -6.74 -9.02
C GLY A 18 -8.85 -7.53 -10.33
N PRO A 19 -9.89 -7.26 -11.14
CA PRO A 19 -10.01 -7.84 -12.48
C PRO A 19 -8.92 -7.30 -13.42
N ILE A 20 -8.41 -8.15 -14.33
CA ILE A 20 -7.47 -7.72 -15.37
C ILE A 20 -8.21 -6.81 -16.36
N VAL A 21 -7.65 -5.63 -16.62
CA VAL A 21 -8.14 -4.65 -17.60
C VAL A 21 -7.14 -4.54 -18.75
N LEU A 22 -7.61 -4.31 -19.98
CA LEU A 22 -6.74 -4.24 -21.15
C LEU A 22 -5.73 -3.08 -21.06
N ASN A 23 -6.18 -1.93 -20.55
CA ASN A 23 -5.37 -0.73 -20.36
C ASN A 23 -5.46 -0.26 -18.90
N LYS A 24 -4.42 0.42 -18.42
CA LYS A 24 -4.45 1.08 -17.10
C LYS A 24 -5.60 2.07 -17.05
N LEU A 25 -6.34 2.10 -15.94
CA LEU A 25 -7.36 3.13 -15.75
C LEU A 25 -6.70 4.46 -15.40
N ASP A 26 -7.18 5.53 -16.04
CA ASP A 26 -6.76 6.88 -15.73
C ASP A 26 -7.23 7.28 -14.34
N ASN A 27 -6.35 7.93 -13.58
CA ASN A 27 -6.70 8.43 -12.25
C ASN A 27 -7.75 9.54 -12.39
N PRO A 28 -8.91 9.44 -11.72
CA PRO A 28 -9.94 10.49 -11.76
C PRO A 28 -9.46 11.84 -11.23
N GLU A 29 -8.47 11.82 -10.33
CA GLU A 29 -7.84 13.02 -9.77
C GLU A 29 -6.32 12.97 -9.97
N PRO A 30 -5.67 14.12 -10.22
CA PRO A 30 -4.21 14.21 -10.18
C PRO A 30 -3.66 13.80 -8.81
N ILE A 31 -2.56 13.04 -8.81
CA ILE A 31 -1.86 12.69 -7.57
C ILE A 31 -1.34 13.97 -6.91
N LYS A 32 -1.85 14.25 -5.71
CA LYS A 32 -1.44 15.43 -4.93
C LYS A 32 -0.07 15.17 -4.31
N LYS A 33 0.91 15.97 -4.71
CA LYS A 33 2.22 16.04 -4.02
C LYS A 33 2.07 16.88 -2.76
N ILE A 34 2.05 16.22 -1.60
CA ILE A 34 1.97 16.90 -0.31
C ILE A 34 3.36 17.32 0.15
N THR A 35 3.51 18.59 0.54
CA THR A 35 4.75 19.16 1.10
C THR A 35 4.74 19.25 2.62
N ILE A 36 3.57 19.09 3.25
CA ILE A 36 3.39 19.17 4.69
C ILE A 36 3.67 17.81 5.31
N GLN A 37 4.50 17.74 6.34
CA GLN A 37 4.67 16.53 7.16
C GLN A 37 3.92 16.71 8.48
N LYS A 38 2.95 15.84 8.76
CA LYS A 38 2.24 15.82 10.04
C LYS A 38 2.94 14.92 11.04
N ARG A 39 3.01 15.34 12.31
CA ARG A 39 3.70 14.58 13.38
C ARG A 39 3.06 13.22 13.64
N SER A 40 1.73 13.13 13.69
CA SER A 40 0.99 11.91 14.03
C SER A 40 0.30 11.21 12.85
N GLN A 41 0.35 11.78 11.65
CA GLN A 41 -0.33 11.25 10.46
C GLN A 41 0.65 11.02 9.31
N THR A 42 0.37 10.03 8.47
CA THR A 42 1.03 9.84 7.17
C THR A 42 0.02 10.10 6.07
N TRP A 43 0.48 10.69 4.97
CA TRP A 43 -0.33 10.87 3.78
C TRP A 43 -0.35 9.56 3.02
N ILE A 44 -1.53 9.12 2.61
CA ILE A 44 -1.72 8.09 1.60
C ILE A 44 -2.14 8.80 0.32
N GLU A 45 -1.41 8.53 -0.76
CA GLU A 45 -1.72 9.12 -2.06
C GLU A 45 -3.06 8.60 -2.60
N GLY A 46 -3.70 9.40 -3.45
CA GLY A 46 -4.89 8.96 -4.15
C GLY A 46 -4.55 7.74 -5.00
N GLN A 47 -5.31 6.66 -4.81
CA GLN A 47 -4.98 5.37 -5.41
C GLN A 47 -6.24 4.54 -5.65
N TRP A 48 -6.14 3.57 -6.55
CA TRP A 48 -7.21 2.60 -6.72
C TRP A 48 -7.27 1.66 -5.51
N ASN A 49 -8.47 1.16 -5.23
CA ASN A 49 -8.72 0.10 -4.28
C ASN A 49 -9.58 -0.98 -4.92
N VAL A 50 -9.23 -2.23 -4.66
CA VAL A 50 -10.03 -3.38 -5.08
C VAL A 50 -11.12 -3.65 -4.06
N ASP A 51 -12.36 -3.36 -4.43
CA ASP A 51 -13.55 -3.61 -3.62
C ASP A 51 -14.61 -4.37 -4.42
N ASN A 52 -15.08 -5.50 -3.88
CA ASN A 52 -16.06 -6.38 -4.52
C ASN A 52 -15.79 -6.64 -6.02
N ASN A 53 -14.55 -7.05 -6.33
CA ASN A 53 -14.09 -7.33 -7.70
C ASN A 53 -14.22 -6.14 -8.67
N ASN A 54 -14.20 -4.92 -8.15
CA ASN A 54 -14.23 -3.68 -8.92
C ASN A 54 -13.15 -2.72 -8.44
N TYR A 55 -12.76 -1.78 -9.31
CA TYR A 55 -11.85 -0.71 -8.96
C TYR A 55 -12.63 0.51 -8.46
N LYS A 56 -12.30 0.98 -7.26
CA LYS A 56 -12.81 2.23 -6.70
C LYS A 56 -11.65 3.18 -6.47
N TRP A 57 -11.81 4.42 -6.93
CA TRP A 57 -10.84 5.45 -6.63
C TRP A 57 -11.00 5.89 -5.18
N VAL A 58 -9.89 5.93 -4.44
CA VAL A 58 -9.83 6.48 -3.10
C VAL A 58 -8.99 7.74 -3.16
N THR A 59 -9.63 8.89 -2.91
CA THR A 59 -8.91 10.17 -2.85
C THR A 59 -7.85 10.14 -1.75
N GLY A 60 -6.72 10.80 -2.01
CA GLY A 60 -5.62 10.86 -1.05
C GLY A 60 -6.08 11.45 0.28
N HIS A 61 -5.60 10.87 1.38
CA HIS A 61 -6.09 11.21 2.72
C HIS A 61 -4.99 11.00 3.78
N TRP A 62 -5.17 11.69 4.91
CA TRP A 62 -4.31 11.54 6.07
C TRP A 62 -4.80 10.40 6.95
N VAL A 63 -3.91 9.47 7.28
CA VAL A 63 -4.19 8.38 8.24
C VAL A 63 -3.25 8.46 9.44
N PRO A 64 -3.64 7.93 10.62
CA PRO A 64 -2.73 7.81 11.74
C PRO A 64 -1.46 7.03 11.35
N LYS A 65 -0.30 7.53 11.78
CA LYS A 65 0.96 6.78 11.65
C LYS A 65 0.85 5.49 12.47
N ARG A 66 1.40 4.42 11.92
CA ARG A 66 1.52 3.11 12.59
C ARG A 66 2.98 2.93 12.98
N VAL A 67 3.26 2.83 14.29
CA VAL A 67 4.63 2.70 14.80
C VAL A 67 5.25 1.42 14.25
N GLY A 68 6.42 1.53 13.62
CA GLY A 68 7.10 0.39 13.00
C GLY A 68 6.50 -0.03 11.64
N TYR A 69 5.62 0.78 11.04
CA TYR A 69 5.10 0.53 9.70
C TYR A 69 5.25 1.74 8.79
N HIS A 70 5.48 1.45 7.52
CA HIS A 70 5.46 2.40 6.42
C HIS A 70 4.40 1.96 5.41
N PHE A 71 3.63 2.91 4.87
CA PHE A 71 2.64 2.59 3.86
C PHE A 71 3.28 2.63 2.47
N ILE A 72 3.12 1.56 1.72
CA ILE A 72 3.52 1.45 0.32
C ILE A 72 2.26 1.62 -0.53
N ASN A 73 2.27 2.60 -1.44
CA ASN A 73 1.15 2.81 -2.36
C ASN A 73 0.98 1.62 -3.29
N GLY A 74 -0.27 1.36 -3.66
CA GLY A 74 -0.60 0.36 -4.68
C GLY A 74 -0.06 0.77 -6.04
N LEU A 75 -0.04 -0.19 -6.96
CA LEU A 75 0.44 0.04 -8.32
C LEU A 75 -0.24 -0.86 -9.35
N TRP A 76 -0.28 -0.36 -10.59
CA TRP A 76 -0.63 -1.16 -11.75
C TRP A 76 0.51 -2.12 -12.06
N ILE A 77 0.22 -3.41 -12.03
CA ILE A 77 1.12 -4.48 -12.47
C ILE A 77 0.65 -5.06 -13.80
N GLU A 78 1.58 -5.42 -14.66
CA GLU A 78 1.28 -6.15 -15.89
C GLU A 78 0.97 -7.61 -15.55
N LYS A 79 -0.13 -8.14 -16.10
CA LYS A 79 -0.56 -9.52 -15.86
C LYS A 79 -1.20 -10.10 -17.12
N GLY A 80 -0.51 -11.04 -17.74
CA GLY A 80 -0.96 -11.64 -19.00
C GLY A 80 -0.97 -10.61 -20.13
N ASN A 81 -2.15 -10.37 -20.71
CA ASN A 81 -2.37 -9.42 -21.81
C ASN A 81 -2.95 -8.08 -21.33
N GLY A 82 -2.87 -7.78 -20.03
CA GLY A 82 -3.45 -6.57 -19.48
C GLY A 82 -2.78 -6.15 -18.17
N TRP A 83 -3.51 -5.35 -17.41
CA TRP A 83 -3.06 -4.71 -16.19
C TRP A 83 -4.01 -5.05 -15.05
N VAL A 84 -3.47 -5.23 -13.85
CA VAL A 84 -4.26 -5.36 -12.63
C VAL A 84 -3.71 -4.39 -11.59
N TRP A 85 -4.60 -3.75 -10.83
CA TRP A 85 -4.18 -2.95 -9.70
C TRP A 85 -3.92 -3.86 -8.50
N ARG A 86 -2.74 -3.72 -7.91
CA ARG A 86 -2.39 -4.34 -6.64
C ARG A 86 -2.51 -3.29 -5.54
N ASP A 87 -3.34 -3.58 -4.55
CA ASP A 87 -3.61 -2.66 -3.45
C ASP A 87 -2.34 -2.29 -2.66
N GLY A 88 -2.28 -1.03 -2.21
CA GLY A 88 -1.25 -0.57 -1.28
C GLY A 88 -1.36 -1.29 0.07
N TYR A 89 -0.24 -1.34 0.79
CA TYR A 89 -0.14 -2.12 2.02
C TYR A 89 0.77 -1.47 3.05
N TRP A 90 0.62 -1.91 4.30
CA TRP A 90 1.52 -1.53 5.37
C TRP A 90 2.68 -2.52 5.46
N GLU A 91 3.89 -2.03 5.23
CA GLU A 91 5.12 -2.79 5.38
C GLU A 91 5.71 -2.54 6.78
N THR A 92 6.15 -3.60 7.45
CA THR A 92 6.90 -3.49 8.71
C THR A 92 8.31 -2.96 8.44
N VAL A 93 8.72 -1.93 9.18
CA VAL A 93 10.07 -1.36 9.10
C VAL A 93 10.71 -1.35 10.50
N PRO A 94 12.02 -1.64 10.63
CA PRO A 94 12.71 -1.59 11.94
C PRO A 94 12.52 -0.23 12.62
N ILE A 95 12.29 -0.20 13.94
CA ILE A 95 11.99 1.05 14.68
C ILE A 95 13.07 2.12 14.47
N LYS A 96 14.35 1.73 14.39
CA LYS A 96 15.45 2.67 14.09
C LYS A 96 15.23 3.38 12.75
N LYS A 97 14.87 2.63 11.69
CA LYS A 97 14.56 3.17 10.36
C LYS A 97 13.26 3.98 10.39
N TRP A 98 12.22 3.48 11.06
CA TRP A 98 10.94 4.19 11.19
C TRP A 98 11.11 5.56 11.82
N LYS A 99 11.91 5.67 12.90
CA LYS A 99 12.23 6.95 13.53
C LYS A 99 12.87 7.89 12.51
N LEU A 100 13.88 7.45 11.76
CA LEU A 100 14.53 8.28 10.72
C LEU A 100 13.57 8.76 9.62
N MET A 101 12.57 7.96 9.27
CA MET A 101 11.58 8.32 8.23
C MET A 101 10.52 9.31 8.72
N TYR A 102 10.22 9.30 10.02
CA TYR A 102 9.04 9.99 10.57
C TYR A 102 9.33 10.96 11.74
N SER A 103 10.58 11.12 12.15
CA SER A 103 11.09 12.16 13.07
C SER A 103 11.31 13.48 12.35
#